data_AF-A0A936W5H8-F1
#
_entry.id   AF-A0A936W5H8-F1
#
_cell.length_a   1.000
_cell.length_b   1.000
_cell.length_c   1.000
_cell.angle_alpha   90.00
_cell.angle_beta   90.00
_cell.angle_gamma   90.00
#
_symmetry.space_group_name_H-M   'P 1'
#
loop_
_entity.id
_entity.type
_entity.pdbx_description
1 polymer ?
#
loop_
_entity_poly.entity_id
_entity_poly.type
_entity_poly.pdbx_seq_one_letter_code
_entity_poly.pdbx_strand_id
1 'polypeptide(L)'
;MPDVGGINGQAMSFIVVPDSNSIKVIGHRYDTILPGPNTKPWLGEFNYDGHLLKVIPLIDSEYVTPFNVFNNPLANRKDDVYYYYARRDTGGVFIIPNLIELNLNTGEIYQSKLIINEQFPEFPLAGVFVGYDKFNNTIVLLNTLYKEDSVKTNIVLLDTLFNVIKNIHVQVVSKDVFAHWCKLNNDGTITIVDLD
;
A
#
# COMPACT_ATOMS: atom_id res chain seq x y z
N MET A 1 -22.25 0.88 5.14
CA MET A 1 -21.33 1.18 4.02
C MET A 1 -22.17 1.54 2.80
N PRO A 2 -21.77 2.55 2.01
CA PRO A 2 -22.46 2.86 0.76
C PRO A 2 -22.33 1.68 -0.21
N ASP A 3 -23.41 1.40 -0.97
CA ASP A 3 -23.41 0.38 -2.00
C ASP A 3 -22.57 0.85 -3.19
N VAL A 4 -21.47 0.14 -3.46
CA VAL A 4 -20.53 0.42 -4.55
C VAL A 4 -20.68 -0.57 -5.71
N GLY A 5 -21.83 -1.23 -5.79
CA GLY A 5 -22.17 -2.18 -6.85
C GLY A 5 -21.54 -3.56 -6.68
N GLY A 6 -21.15 -3.92 -5.45
CA GLY A 6 -20.66 -5.27 -5.14
C GLY A 6 -21.82 -6.26 -5.09
N ILE A 7 -21.67 -7.44 -5.69
CA ILE A 7 -22.71 -8.47 -5.67
C ILE A 7 -23.03 -8.84 -4.21
N ASN A 8 -24.32 -8.87 -3.86
CA ASN A 8 -24.82 -9.16 -2.52
C ASN A 8 -24.23 -8.25 -1.42
N GLY A 9 -23.87 -7.00 -1.75
CA GLY A 9 -23.30 -6.05 -0.80
C GLY A 9 -21.88 -6.42 -0.34
N GLN A 10 -21.19 -7.31 -1.06
CA GLN A 10 -19.84 -7.75 -0.72
C GLN A 10 -18.80 -6.72 -1.19
N ALA A 11 -18.77 -5.59 -0.47
CA ALA A 11 -17.74 -4.58 -0.61
C ALA A 11 -17.04 -4.35 0.73
N MET A 12 -15.73 -4.16 0.67
CA MET A 12 -14.88 -3.80 1.79
C MET A 12 -14.12 -2.52 1.46
N SER A 13 -13.95 -1.66 2.44
CA SER A 13 -13.16 -0.43 2.35
C SER A 13 -11.91 -0.59 3.21
N PHE A 14 -10.74 -0.26 2.65
CA PHE A 14 -9.46 -0.43 3.34
C PHE A 14 -8.76 0.90 3.60
N ILE A 15 -8.76 1.80 2.61
CA ILE A 15 -8.03 3.06 2.67
C ILE A 15 -9.02 4.19 2.46
N VAL A 16 -8.97 5.20 3.33
CA VAL A 16 -9.85 6.38 3.29
C VAL A 16 -8.98 7.63 3.24
N VAL A 17 -9.23 8.48 2.25
CA VAL A 17 -8.48 9.70 1.96
C VAL A 17 -9.47 10.85 1.85
N PRO A 18 -9.70 11.61 2.93
CA PRO A 18 -10.50 12.83 2.86
C PRO A 18 -9.70 13.95 2.18
N ASP A 19 -10.37 14.74 1.33
CA ASP A 19 -9.89 16.03 0.83
C ASP A 19 -10.93 17.13 1.07
N SER A 20 -10.67 18.37 0.65
CA SER A 20 -11.59 19.49 0.95
C SER A 20 -13.00 19.34 0.39
N ASN A 21 -13.20 18.49 -0.62
CA ASN A 21 -14.44 18.41 -1.41
C ASN A 21 -15.12 17.04 -1.31
N SER A 22 -14.36 15.99 -0.98
CA SER A 22 -14.80 14.61 -1.10
C SER A 22 -14.03 13.68 -0.16
N ILE A 23 -14.54 12.46 -0.02
CA ILE A 23 -13.88 11.35 0.64
C ILE A 23 -13.60 10.30 -0.43
N LYS A 24 -12.32 10.02 -0.69
CA LYS A 24 -11.89 8.95 -1.59
C LYS A 24 -11.66 7.68 -0.79
N VAL A 25 -12.13 6.56 -1.31
CA VAL A 25 -12.06 5.26 -0.64
C VAL A 25 -11.52 4.23 -1.61
N ILE A 26 -10.47 3.52 -1.20
CA ILE A 26 -9.95 2.36 -1.92
C ILE A 26 -10.39 1.10 -1.19
N GLY A 27 -10.95 0.17 -1.95
CA GLY A 27 -11.60 -1.01 -1.40
C GLY A 27 -11.50 -2.23 -2.30
N HIS A 28 -12.16 -3.30 -1.88
CA HIS A 28 -12.50 -4.44 -2.72
C HIS A 28 -13.99 -4.56 -2.87
N ARG A 29 -14.43 -5.05 -4.03
CA ARG A 29 -15.80 -5.48 -4.23
C ARG A 29 -15.77 -6.83 -4.94
N TYR A 30 -16.79 -7.63 -4.67
CA TYR A 30 -17.05 -8.83 -5.47
C TYR A 30 -17.76 -8.43 -6.76
N ASP A 31 -17.14 -8.71 -7.90
CA ASP A 31 -17.57 -8.32 -9.24
C ASP A 31 -17.21 -9.43 -10.24
N THR A 32 -18.21 -9.96 -10.95
CA THR A 32 -18.07 -11.04 -11.95
C THR A 32 -18.15 -10.53 -13.39
N ILE A 33 -18.28 -9.22 -13.61
CA ILE A 33 -18.42 -8.64 -14.96
C ILE A 33 -17.07 -8.62 -15.69
N LEU A 34 -15.99 -8.36 -14.95
CA LEU A 34 -14.64 -8.32 -15.49
C LEU A 34 -13.94 -9.69 -15.38
N PRO A 35 -13.20 -10.14 -16.42
CA PRO A 35 -12.49 -11.42 -16.37
C PRO A 35 -11.48 -11.51 -15.21
N GLY A 36 -11.19 -12.73 -14.76
CA GLY A 36 -10.25 -13.03 -13.66
C GLY A 36 -10.92 -13.20 -12.28
N PRO A 37 -10.16 -13.12 -11.17
CA PRO A 37 -10.68 -13.29 -9.81
C PRO A 37 -11.83 -12.33 -9.48
N ASN A 38 -12.86 -12.80 -8.78
CA ASN A 38 -14.07 -12.00 -8.52
C ASN A 38 -13.86 -10.86 -7.53
N THR A 39 -12.81 -10.91 -6.70
CA THR A 39 -12.44 -9.78 -5.83
C THR A 39 -11.68 -8.75 -6.64
N LYS A 40 -12.27 -7.57 -6.83
CA LYS A 40 -11.70 -6.48 -7.63
C LYS A 40 -11.44 -5.24 -6.78
N PRO A 41 -10.24 -4.64 -6.88
CA PRO A 41 -9.97 -3.36 -6.24
C PRO A 41 -10.77 -2.25 -6.94
N TRP A 42 -11.29 -1.31 -6.14
CA TRP A 42 -12.03 -0.15 -6.62
C TRP A 42 -11.59 1.12 -5.90
N LEU A 43 -11.79 2.24 -6.57
CA LEU A 43 -11.69 3.58 -6.00
C LEU A 43 -13.06 4.24 -6.13
N GLY A 44 -13.62 4.69 -5.02
CA GLY A 44 -14.86 5.43 -5.00
C GLY A 44 -14.69 6.78 -4.34
N GLU A 45 -15.49 7.72 -4.78
CA GLU A 45 -15.52 9.09 -4.32
C GLU A 45 -16.90 9.39 -3.76
N PHE A 46 -16.94 9.94 -2.56
CA PHE A 46 -18.15 10.27 -1.82
C PHE A 46 -18.13 11.74 -1.44
N ASN A 47 -19.30 12.39 -1.42
CA ASN A 47 -19.39 13.68 -0.75
C ASN A 47 -19.47 13.49 0.78
N TYR A 48 -19.40 14.59 1.52
CA TYR A 48 -19.47 14.56 2.99
C TYR A 48 -20.85 14.20 3.56
N ASP A 49 -21.90 14.21 2.74
CA ASP A 49 -23.23 13.70 3.10
C ASP A 49 -23.35 12.17 2.93
N GLY A 50 -22.29 11.52 2.42
CA GLY A 50 -22.25 10.07 2.19
C GLY A 50 -22.82 9.62 0.85
N HIS A 51 -23.14 10.54 -0.07
CA HIS A 51 -23.56 10.21 -1.42
C HIS A 51 -22.37 9.80 -2.28
N LEU A 52 -22.55 8.72 -3.03
CA LEU A 52 -21.58 8.24 -4.00
C LEU A 52 -21.55 9.15 -5.24
N LEU A 53 -20.39 9.71 -5.54
CA LEU A 53 -20.16 10.58 -6.70
C LEU A 53 -19.61 9.81 -7.90
N LYS A 54 -18.66 8.90 -7.64
CA LYS A 54 -17.94 8.14 -8.69
C LYS A 54 -17.44 6.81 -8.12
N VAL A 55 -17.48 5.74 -8.90
CA VAL A 55 -16.77 4.48 -8.61
C VAL A 55 -16.08 4.02 -9.87
N ILE A 56 -14.79 3.69 -9.76
CA ILE A 56 -13.99 3.16 -10.85
C ILE A 56 -13.26 1.90 -10.41
N PRO A 57 -13.16 0.88 -11.28
CA PRO A 57 -12.28 -0.25 -11.02
C PRO A 57 -10.83 0.23 -11.09
N LEU A 58 -9.99 -0.26 -10.18
CA LEU A 58 -8.55 -0.06 -10.28
C LEU A 58 -7.97 -1.20 -11.11
N ILE A 59 -7.49 -0.87 -12.31
CA ILE A 59 -6.95 -1.83 -13.26
C ILE A 59 -5.47 -1.51 -13.44
N ASP A 60 -4.64 -2.49 -13.12
CA ASP A 60 -3.22 -2.43 -13.35
C ASP A 60 -2.90 -3.09 -14.70
N SER A 61 -2.53 -2.30 -15.70
CA SER A 61 -2.26 -2.80 -17.05
C SER A 61 -1.00 -3.65 -17.16
N GLU A 62 -0.10 -3.60 -16.17
CA GLU A 62 1.13 -4.38 -16.19
C GLU A 62 0.88 -5.85 -15.80
N TYR A 63 -0.28 -6.15 -15.20
CA TYR A 63 -0.60 -7.47 -14.67
C TYR A 63 -2.00 -7.96 -15.06
N VAL A 64 -2.09 -9.24 -15.42
CA VAL A 64 -3.39 -9.87 -15.74
C VAL A 64 -4.21 -10.16 -14.48
N THR A 65 -3.56 -10.55 -13.38
CA THR A 65 -4.24 -10.83 -12.11
C THR A 65 -4.49 -9.54 -11.35
N PRO A 66 -5.67 -9.34 -10.71
CA PRO A 66 -5.92 -8.19 -9.85
C PRO A 66 -5.02 -8.24 -8.60
N PHE A 67 -4.79 -7.08 -8.01
CA PHE A 67 -4.14 -6.96 -6.72
C PHE A 67 -5.17 -6.86 -5.60
N ASN A 68 -4.75 -7.24 -4.41
CA ASN A 68 -5.47 -7.06 -3.17
C ASN A 68 -4.98 -5.81 -2.44
N VAL A 69 -5.81 -4.77 -2.34
CA VAL A 69 -5.67 -3.67 -1.39
C VAL A 69 -5.51 -4.23 0.03
N PHE A 70 -4.59 -3.63 0.77
CA PHE A 70 -4.38 -3.89 2.19
C PHE A 70 -4.57 -2.56 2.95
N ASN A 71 -4.94 -2.61 4.22
CA ASN A 71 -5.05 -1.40 5.04
C ASN A 71 -3.66 -0.90 5.42
N ASN A 72 -3.01 -0.20 4.49
CA ASN A 72 -1.70 0.40 4.65
C ASN A 72 -1.80 1.92 4.40
N PRO A 73 -0.96 2.74 5.07
CA PRO A 73 -0.87 4.16 4.79
C PRO A 73 -0.57 4.41 3.31
N LEU A 74 -1.10 5.51 2.76
CA LEU A 74 -0.67 6.04 1.47
C LEU A 74 0.42 7.08 1.70
N ALA A 75 1.46 7.09 0.86
CA ALA A 75 2.45 8.16 0.82
C ALA A 75 2.13 9.13 -0.31
N ASN A 76 1.82 10.39 0.02
CA ASN A 76 1.58 11.42 -0.99
C ASN A 76 2.90 11.82 -1.67
N ARG A 77 3.01 11.56 -2.98
CA ARG A 77 4.11 12.06 -3.81
C ARG A 77 3.94 13.56 -4.02
N LYS A 78 2.88 13.92 -4.75
CA LYS A 78 2.53 15.28 -5.15
C LYS A 78 1.09 15.28 -5.67
N ASP A 79 0.33 16.34 -5.39
CA ASP A 79 -1.04 16.51 -5.83
C ASP A 79 -1.87 15.25 -5.47
N ASP A 80 -2.56 14.64 -6.44
CA ASP A 80 -3.36 13.43 -6.26
C ASP A 80 -2.58 12.12 -6.50
N VAL A 81 -1.24 12.17 -6.57
CA VAL A 81 -0.40 10.99 -6.84
C VAL A 81 0.16 10.42 -5.54
N TYR A 82 -0.11 9.13 -5.31
CA TYR A 82 0.23 8.43 -4.08
C TYR A 82 0.93 7.10 -4.35
N TYR A 83 1.80 6.71 -3.41
CA TYR A 83 2.40 5.39 -3.35
C TYR A 83 1.74 4.53 -2.28
N TYR A 84 1.49 3.26 -2.59
CA TYR A 84 1.01 2.30 -1.59
C TYR A 84 1.34 0.85 -1.90
N TYR A 85 1.22 0.02 -0.87
CA TYR A 85 1.37 -1.42 -1.00
C TYR A 85 0.04 -2.12 -1.26
N ALA A 86 0.03 -2.93 -2.32
CA ALA A 86 -0.98 -3.94 -2.54
C ALA A 86 -0.34 -5.33 -2.57
N ARG A 87 -1.18 -6.37 -2.52
CA ARG A 87 -0.79 -7.76 -2.43
C ARG A 87 -1.26 -8.51 -3.66
N ARG A 88 -0.38 -9.11 -4.44
CA ARG A 88 -0.80 -9.86 -5.64
C ARG A 88 -0.53 -11.34 -5.45
N ASP A 89 -1.52 -12.15 -5.82
CA ASP A 89 -1.29 -13.58 -6.01
C ASP A 89 -0.66 -13.77 -7.39
N THR A 90 0.62 -14.14 -7.39
CA THR A 90 1.39 -14.42 -8.60
C THR A 90 1.68 -15.92 -8.76
N GLY A 91 0.92 -16.79 -8.08
CA GLY A 91 1.07 -18.25 -8.17
C GLY A 91 2.30 -18.82 -7.43
N GLY A 92 2.98 -18.00 -6.63
CA GLY A 92 4.03 -18.44 -5.71
C GLY A 92 3.46 -18.96 -4.38
N VAL A 93 4.32 -19.50 -3.51
CA VAL A 93 3.95 -19.95 -2.14
C VAL A 93 3.39 -18.80 -1.29
N PHE A 94 3.62 -17.56 -1.70
CA PHE A 94 3.25 -16.36 -0.96
C PHE A 94 2.58 -15.31 -1.85
N ILE A 95 1.62 -14.60 -1.27
CA ILE A 95 1.05 -13.37 -1.85
C ILE A 95 2.13 -12.29 -1.76
N ILE A 96 2.54 -11.74 -2.89
CA ILE A 96 3.71 -10.87 -2.96
C ILE A 96 3.30 -9.39 -2.97
N PRO A 97 3.91 -8.55 -2.11
CA PRO A 97 3.69 -7.10 -2.09
C PRO A 97 4.15 -6.43 -3.39
N ASN A 98 3.32 -5.55 -3.91
CA ASN A 98 3.66 -4.67 -5.02
C ASN A 98 3.53 -3.22 -4.54
N LEU A 99 4.54 -2.42 -4.83
CA LEU A 99 4.47 -0.98 -4.68
C LEU A 99 3.76 -0.42 -5.91
N ILE A 100 2.71 0.34 -5.69
CA ILE A 100 1.86 0.93 -6.73
C ILE A 100 1.97 2.44 -6.63
N GLU A 101 2.15 3.11 -7.77
CA GLU A 101 1.92 4.54 -7.94
C GLU A 101 0.55 4.78 -8.57
N LEU A 102 -0.33 5.46 -7.85
CA LEU A 102 -1.72 5.65 -8.22
C LEU A 102 -2.09 7.14 -8.19
N ASN A 103 -2.77 7.60 -9.24
CA ASN A 103 -3.47 8.88 -9.23
C ASN A 103 -4.88 8.68 -8.66
N LEU A 104 -5.16 9.26 -7.49
CA LEU A 104 -6.45 9.11 -6.80
C LEU A 104 -7.60 9.91 -7.43
N ASN A 105 -7.32 10.86 -8.32
CA ASN A 105 -8.36 11.59 -9.03
C ASN A 105 -8.87 10.79 -10.25
N THR A 106 -7.93 10.20 -11.01
CA THR A 106 -8.25 9.46 -12.23
C THR A 106 -8.44 7.95 -12.01
N GLY A 107 -7.83 7.38 -10.97
CA GLY A 107 -7.71 5.94 -10.73
C GLY A 107 -6.64 5.26 -11.59
N GLU A 108 -5.83 6.04 -12.30
CA GLU A 108 -4.78 5.52 -13.17
C GLU A 108 -3.58 5.05 -12.34
N ILE A 109 -3.15 3.82 -12.59
CA ILE A 109 -1.92 3.26 -12.04
C ILE A 109 -0.79 3.58 -13.01
N TYR A 110 0.16 4.41 -12.59
CA TYR A 110 1.29 4.82 -13.43
C TYR A 110 2.38 3.76 -13.51
N GLN A 111 2.57 3.00 -12.44
CA GLN A 111 3.51 1.88 -12.38
C GLN A 111 3.19 0.99 -11.18
N SER A 112 3.47 -0.31 -11.31
CA SER A 112 3.43 -1.28 -10.23
C SER A 112 4.68 -2.16 -10.28
N LYS A 113 5.44 -2.25 -9.19
CA LYS A 113 6.61 -3.12 -9.15
C LYS A 113 6.61 -4.02 -7.94
N LEU A 114 6.98 -5.26 -8.21
CA LEU A 114 7.35 -6.22 -7.18
C LEU A 114 8.65 -5.77 -6.51
N ILE A 115 8.56 -5.41 -5.23
CA ILE A 115 9.76 -5.10 -4.45
C ILE A 115 10.16 -6.37 -3.72
N ILE A 116 11.27 -6.98 -4.15
CA ILE A 116 11.80 -8.21 -3.57
C ILE A 116 12.75 -7.85 -2.44
N ASN A 117 12.64 -8.57 -1.32
CA ASN A 117 13.67 -8.55 -0.30
C ASN A 117 14.84 -9.45 -0.71
N GLU A 118 15.84 -8.90 -1.39
CA GLU A 118 17.00 -9.70 -1.81
C GLU A 118 17.74 -10.36 -0.63
N GLN A 119 17.62 -9.81 0.57
CA GLN A 119 18.28 -10.33 1.77
C GLN A 119 17.52 -11.47 2.45
N PHE A 120 16.20 -11.49 2.32
CA PHE A 120 15.32 -12.55 2.85
C PHE A 120 14.33 -12.98 1.76
N PRO A 121 14.83 -13.56 0.65
CA PRO A 121 14.04 -13.85 -0.55
C PRO A 121 12.93 -14.87 -0.29
N GLU A 122 13.03 -15.65 0.79
CA GLU A 122 12.03 -16.62 1.18
C GLU A 122 10.75 -16.01 1.80
N PHE A 123 10.68 -14.69 2.03
CA PHE A 123 9.51 -14.03 2.59
C PHE A 123 9.02 -12.81 1.77
N PRO A 124 7.70 -12.69 1.50
CA PRO A 124 7.14 -11.48 0.92
C PRO A 124 7.32 -10.30 1.89
N LEU A 125 7.64 -9.10 1.37
CA LEU A 125 7.63 -7.90 2.21
C LEU A 125 6.24 -7.69 2.84
N ALA A 126 6.13 -7.85 4.14
CA ALA A 126 5.03 -7.24 4.88
C ALA A 126 5.41 -5.76 5.04
N GLY A 127 5.14 -4.97 3.99
CA GLY A 127 5.34 -3.52 4.01
C GLY A 127 4.43 -2.91 5.06
N VAL A 128 4.99 -2.62 6.23
CA VAL A 128 4.27 -2.03 7.37
C VAL A 128 4.06 -0.53 7.13
N PHE A 129 4.95 0.08 6.34
CA PHE A 129 4.90 1.50 6.05
C PHE A 129 5.48 1.81 4.66
N VAL A 130 4.84 2.78 4.01
CA VAL A 130 5.33 3.48 2.83
C VAL A 130 5.28 4.98 3.14
N GLY A 131 6.40 5.64 2.92
CA GLY A 131 6.56 7.08 3.06
C GLY A 131 7.20 7.67 1.81
N TYR A 132 7.09 8.98 1.67
CA TYR A 132 7.75 9.71 0.59
C TYR A 132 8.44 10.94 1.16
N ASP A 133 9.75 10.98 1.01
CA ASP A 133 10.57 12.13 1.33
C ASP A 133 10.59 13.09 0.14
N LYS A 134 9.83 14.18 0.26
CA LYS A 134 9.72 15.22 -0.77
C LYS A 134 11.03 15.98 -1.00
N PHE A 135 11.90 16.07 0.01
CA PHE A 135 13.16 16.80 -0.11
C PHE A 135 14.18 16.01 -0.93
N ASN A 136 14.28 14.70 -0.66
CA ASN A 136 15.23 13.82 -1.34
C ASN A 136 14.61 13.06 -2.53
N ASN A 137 13.35 13.32 -2.87
CA ASN A 137 12.61 12.62 -3.94
C ASN A 137 12.74 11.09 -3.83
N THR A 138 12.61 10.58 -2.60
CA THR A 138 12.91 9.19 -2.26
C THR A 138 11.71 8.55 -1.60
N ILE A 139 11.39 7.33 -2.02
CA ILE A 139 10.34 6.51 -1.39
C ILE A 139 10.99 5.71 -0.26
N VAL A 140 10.35 5.72 0.89
CA VAL A 140 10.81 5.03 2.10
C VAL A 140 9.89 3.87 2.38
N LEU A 141 10.43 2.66 2.44
CA LEU A 141 9.68 1.46 2.78
C LEU A 141 10.20 0.89 4.09
N LEU A 142 9.31 0.65 5.05
CA LEU A 142 9.62 -0.11 6.25
C LEU A 142 9.11 -1.54 6.09
N ASN A 143 10.02 -2.49 6.24
CA ASN A 143 9.70 -3.91 6.17
C ASN A 143 10.09 -4.57 7.48
N THR A 144 9.14 -5.23 8.11
CA THR A 144 9.32 -5.88 9.41
C THR A 144 9.04 -7.36 9.29
N LEU A 145 9.97 -8.17 9.76
CA LEU A 145 9.90 -9.62 9.83
C LEU A 145 9.79 -10.05 11.28
N TYR A 146 8.61 -10.54 11.65
CA TYR A 146 8.36 -11.15 12.95
C TYR A 146 8.81 -12.61 12.92
N LYS A 147 9.76 -12.96 13.78
CA LYS A 147 10.12 -14.34 14.14
C LYS A 147 9.51 -14.68 15.49
N GLU A 148 9.74 -15.90 15.95
CA GLU A 148 9.16 -16.41 17.20
C GLU A 148 9.54 -15.53 18.40
N ASP A 149 10.82 -15.15 18.49
CA ASP A 149 11.43 -14.41 19.60
C ASP A 149 11.96 -13.01 19.21
N SER A 150 12.03 -12.72 17.92
CA SER A 150 12.77 -11.58 17.41
C SER A 150 12.06 -10.87 16.27
N VAL A 151 12.40 -9.60 16.08
CA VAL A 151 11.91 -8.78 14.99
C VAL A 151 13.09 -8.22 14.22
N LYS A 152 13.10 -8.48 12.91
CA LYS A 152 14.07 -7.90 11.99
C LYS A 152 13.40 -6.80 11.18
N THR A 153 13.98 -5.61 11.17
CA THR A 153 13.44 -4.48 10.43
C THR A 153 14.47 -3.98 9.42
N ASN A 154 14.01 -3.78 8.19
CA ASN A 154 14.79 -3.17 7.12
C ASN A 154 14.06 -1.94 6.61
N ILE A 155 14.82 -0.88 6.39
CA ILE A 155 14.34 0.31 5.69
C ILE A 155 14.94 0.29 4.28
N VAL A 156 14.08 0.29 3.28
CA VAL A 156 14.47 0.32 1.86
C VAL A 156 14.14 1.70 1.31
N LEU A 157 15.15 2.36 0.74
CA LEU A 157 15.01 3.64 0.05
C LEU A 157 14.98 3.37 -1.45
N LEU A 158 13.95 3.84 -2.13
CA LEU A 158 13.80 3.72 -3.58
C LEU A 158 13.78 5.09 -4.27
N ASP A 159 14.21 5.12 -5.53
CA ASP A 159 13.90 6.25 -6.42
C ASP A 159 12.43 6.21 -6.87
N THR A 160 11.99 7.23 -7.60
CA THR A 160 10.62 7.29 -8.15
C THR A 160 10.36 6.32 -9.31
N LEU A 161 11.36 5.55 -9.74
CA LEU A 161 11.23 4.45 -10.69
C LEU A 161 11.29 3.08 -9.98
N PHE A 162 11.14 3.09 -8.65
CA PHE A 162 11.17 1.93 -7.78
C PHE A 162 12.47 1.11 -7.85
N ASN A 163 13.60 1.77 -8.14
CA ASN A 163 14.93 1.16 -8.02
C ASN A 163 15.47 1.37 -6.61
N VAL A 164 16.11 0.34 -6.06
CA VAL A 164 16.70 0.41 -4.73
C VAL A 164 17.91 1.33 -4.76
N ILE A 165 17.84 2.42 -4.00
CA ILE A 165 18.95 3.34 -3.75
C ILE A 165 19.78 2.84 -2.58
N LYS A 166 19.11 2.43 -1.50
CA LYS A 166 19.78 2.05 -0.24
C LYS A 166 18.93 1.08 0.56
N ASN A 167 19.60 0.14 1.22
CA ASN A 167 19.04 -0.69 2.27
C ASN A 167 19.70 -0.31 3.60
N ILE A 168 18.90 -0.04 4.63
CA ILE A 168 19.36 0.25 5.99
C ILE A 168 18.88 -0.87 6.90
N HIS A 169 19.84 -1.50 7.58
CA HIS A 169 19.57 -2.56 8.54
C HIS A 169 19.37 -1.97 9.92
N VAL A 170 18.22 -2.26 10.51
CA VAL A 170 17.98 -1.99 11.92
C VAL A 170 18.44 -3.21 12.71
N GLN A 171 19.08 -2.98 13.87
CA GLN A 171 19.48 -4.05 14.75
C GLN A 171 18.26 -4.93 15.10
N VAL A 172 18.47 -6.25 15.10
CA VAL A 172 17.44 -7.21 15.50
C VAL A 172 17.10 -6.97 16.97
N VAL A 173 15.82 -6.87 17.29
CA VAL A 173 15.34 -6.72 18.67
C VAL A 173 14.46 -7.88 19.07
N SER A 174 14.27 -8.07 20.37
CA SER A 174 13.26 -9.01 20.88
C SER A 174 11.87 -8.57 20.45
N LYS A 175 10.99 -9.53 20.15
CA LYS A 175 9.58 -9.27 19.86
C LYS A 175 8.85 -8.57 21.01
N ASP A 176 9.30 -8.78 22.24
CA ASP A 176 8.71 -8.19 23.45
C ASP A 176 8.96 -6.68 23.58
N VAL A 177 9.86 -6.12 22.77
CA VAL A 177 10.30 -4.71 22.85
C VAL A 177 10.09 -3.98 21.51
N PHE A 178 9.37 -4.59 20.55
CA PHE A 178 9.25 -4.02 19.21
C PHE A 178 8.01 -3.12 19.06
N ALA A 179 8.28 -1.82 19.05
CA ALA A 179 7.46 -0.74 18.51
C ALA A 179 6.72 -1.08 17.20
N HIS A 180 5.39 -0.97 17.20
CA HIS A 180 4.54 -1.33 16.06
C HIS A 180 4.54 -0.31 14.89
N TRP A 181 5.20 0.85 15.02
CA TRP A 181 5.12 1.90 14.00
C TRP A 181 6.40 2.74 13.87
N CYS A 182 6.59 3.32 12.67
CA CYS A 182 7.67 4.24 12.36
C CYS A 182 7.10 5.54 11.79
N LYS A 183 7.77 6.66 12.05
CA LYS A 183 7.45 7.99 11.54
C LYS A 183 8.64 8.54 10.76
N LEU A 184 8.41 8.95 9.51
CA LEU A 184 9.36 9.79 8.76
C LEU A 184 9.17 11.24 9.22
N ASN A 185 10.23 11.85 9.71
CA ASN A 185 10.25 13.25 10.14
C ASN A 185 10.48 14.18 8.95
N ASN A 186 10.14 15.46 9.14
CA ASN A 186 10.29 16.48 8.09
C ASN A 186 11.75 16.71 7.67
N ASP A 187 12.72 16.30 8.48
CA ASP A 187 14.16 16.37 8.20
C ASP A 187 14.71 15.11 7.50
N GLY A 188 13.84 14.18 7.11
CA GLY A 188 14.20 12.92 6.46
C GLY A 188 14.67 11.82 7.41
N THR A 189 14.73 12.07 8.73
CA THR A 189 15.05 11.04 9.71
C THR A 189 13.84 10.12 9.96
N ILE A 190 14.10 8.85 10.29
CA ILE A 190 13.05 7.88 10.61
C ILE A 190 13.11 7.60 12.12
N THR A 191 12.01 7.86 12.81
CA THR A 191 11.85 7.49 14.22
C THR A 191 11.02 6.23 14.32
N ILE A 192 11.57 5.21 14.96
CA ILE A 192 10.80 4.05 15.41
C ILE A 192 10.12 4.45 16.71
N VAL A 193 8.79 4.38 16.78
CA VAL A 193 8.04 4.85 17.95
C VAL A 193 7.40 3.68 18.65
N ASP A 194 7.78 3.49 19.92
CA ASP A 194 7.22 2.45 20.76
C ASP A 194 5.77 2.76 21.14
N LEU A 195 4.98 1.71 21.37
CA LEU A 195 3.68 1.88 22.01
C LEU A 195 3.93 1.74 23.52
N ASP A 196 3.96 2.86 24.23
CA ASP A 196 3.90 2.88 25.70
C ASP A 196 2.66 2.14 26.22
#